data_AF-A0A1V5HQ67-F1
#
_entry.id   AF-A0A1V5HQ67-F1
#
_cell.length_a   1.000
_cell.length_b   1.000
_cell.length_c   1.000
_cell.angle_alpha   90.00
_cell.angle_beta   90.00
_cell.angle_gamma   90.00
#
_symmetry.space_group_name_H-M   'P 1'
#
loop_
_entity.id
_entity.type
_entity.pdbx_description
1 polymer ?
#
loop_
_entity_poly.entity_id
_entity_poly.type
_entity_poly.pdbx_seq_one_letter_code
_entity_poly.pdbx_strand_id
1 'polypeptide(L)'
;MEEPLSSEQQKQSYLAMLAALKVPSNIDQDFLYSTFLYTLEGAKNLKEEAAIVGSLSINAVQLTLYLVNEHIFYLYAHPDKKEADLVKDPGYQQFLASVSLDKYFTNEHLAFHMGSFASRYNPSISTMNLYLNFILGMLSRYKNNDPKETLIVDIMNKGFQMAKCVSSLLENGFETEAFSTWRTLHENECILQVIVKYGQPVIESYLKHMKYGMAFRGSLPTKEETDATFVEIKEGMRAVDLKSKDMKRYIEYGWLLGVPNVMQIEGFKFNFRDGVERVAGLSTYSKVYEMSSEIAHSSPLLIYSRKNYFYLITILNLYESFFRLEKIFSSLYMSTVAKEEQDRYLKMRSLYYGELLAIYDYEKKRFAALTSSAKKIETPNEDSGGSDE
;
A
#
# COMPACT_ATOMS: atom_id res chain seq x y z
N MET A 1 -7.14 32.75 -25.49
CA MET A 1 -7.54 33.47 -24.26
C MET A 1 -8.95 33.01 -23.98
N GLU A 2 -9.13 32.01 -23.11
CA GLU A 2 -10.48 31.59 -22.71
C GLU A 2 -11.12 32.74 -21.91
N GLU A 3 -12.36 33.09 -22.23
CA GLU A 3 -13.12 34.06 -21.44
C GLU A 3 -13.28 33.54 -20.01
N PRO A 4 -13.11 34.39 -18.98
CA PRO A 4 -13.33 33.96 -17.61
C PRO A 4 -14.78 33.50 -17.42
N LEU A 5 -14.95 32.32 -16.83
CA LEU A 5 -16.25 31.72 -16.54
C LEU A 5 -17.15 32.72 -15.78
N SER A 6 -18.43 32.79 -16.16
CA SER A 6 -19.43 33.55 -15.40
C SER A 6 -19.58 33.00 -13.98
N SER A 7 -20.09 33.79 -13.03
CA SER A 7 -20.32 33.37 -11.65
C SER A 7 -21.18 32.11 -11.55
N GLU A 8 -22.17 31.97 -12.43
CA GLU A 8 -23.02 30.79 -12.52
C GLU A 8 -22.24 29.58 -13.05
N GLN A 9 -21.41 29.76 -14.09
CA GLN A 9 -20.57 28.68 -14.62
C GLN A 9 -19.52 28.20 -13.60
N GLN A 10 -18.99 29.11 -12.78
CA GLN A 10 -18.08 28.77 -11.68
C GLN A 10 -18.79 27.93 -10.61
N LYS A 11 -20.01 28.32 -10.23
CA LYS A 11 -20.84 27.55 -9.29
C LYS A 11 -21.14 26.15 -9.82
N GLN A 12 -21.61 26.03 -11.06
CA GLN A 12 -21.90 24.73 -11.67
C GLN A 12 -20.66 23.83 -11.76
N SER A 13 -19.50 24.40 -12.08
CA SER A 13 -18.23 23.66 -12.10
C SER A 13 -17.85 23.15 -10.71
N TYR A 14 -18.08 23.96 -9.66
CA TYR A 14 -17.85 23.56 -8.28
C TYR A 14 -18.79 22.43 -7.84
N LEU A 15 -20.08 22.53 -8.15
CA LEU A 15 -21.07 21.48 -7.84
C LEU A 15 -20.75 20.16 -8.56
N ALA A 16 -20.32 20.24 -9.83
CA ALA A 16 -19.84 19.07 -10.57
C ALA A 16 -18.60 18.45 -9.91
N MET A 17 -17.70 19.27 -9.38
CA MET A 17 -16.54 18.80 -8.60
C MET A 17 -16.98 18.10 -7.30
N LEU A 18 -17.93 18.65 -6.55
CA LEU A 18 -18.47 17.99 -5.34
C LEU A 18 -19.06 16.61 -5.68
N ALA A 19 -19.80 16.51 -6.78
CA ALA A 19 -20.36 15.25 -7.26
C ALA A 19 -19.26 14.24 -7.63
N ALA A 20 -18.21 14.68 -8.33
CA ALA A 20 -17.07 13.84 -8.68
C ALA A 20 -16.29 13.35 -7.45
N LEU A 21 -16.21 14.18 -6.41
CA LEU A 21 -15.61 13.85 -5.11
C LEU A 21 -16.53 13.00 -4.22
N LYS A 22 -17.75 12.68 -4.67
CA LYS A 22 -18.75 11.90 -3.93
C LYS A 22 -19.13 12.53 -2.59
N VAL A 23 -19.19 13.86 -2.52
CA VAL A 23 -19.68 14.57 -1.33
C VAL A 23 -21.15 14.20 -1.11
N PRO A 24 -21.57 13.84 0.12
CA PRO A 24 -22.95 13.48 0.40
C PRO A 24 -23.93 14.60 0.00
N SER A 25 -25.01 14.24 -0.70
CA SER A 25 -26.00 15.21 -1.21
C SER A 25 -26.87 15.85 -0.12
N ASN A 26 -26.80 15.34 1.10
CA ASN A 26 -27.51 15.87 2.26
C ASN A 26 -26.78 17.02 2.96
N ILE A 27 -25.61 17.43 2.45
CA ILE A 27 -24.86 18.60 2.92
C ILE A 27 -25.24 19.81 2.07
N ASP A 28 -25.32 20.99 2.68
CA ASP A 28 -25.62 22.24 1.99
C ASP A 28 -24.48 22.65 1.04
N GLN A 29 -24.65 22.33 -0.24
CA GLN A 29 -23.64 22.58 -1.29
C GLN A 29 -23.50 24.07 -1.63
N ASP A 30 -24.55 24.86 -1.42
CA ASP A 30 -24.52 26.31 -1.65
C ASP A 30 -23.71 27.01 -0.57
N PHE A 31 -23.86 26.58 0.68
CA PHE A 31 -22.99 27.00 1.78
C PHE A 31 -21.53 26.60 1.56
N LEU A 32 -21.27 25.37 1.08
CA LEU A 32 -19.91 24.94 0.76
C LEU A 32 -19.28 25.80 -0.34
N TYR A 33 -20.04 26.16 -1.38
CA TYR A 33 -19.56 27.03 -2.45
C TYR A 33 -19.28 28.45 -1.94
N SER A 34 -20.20 29.04 -1.16
CA SER A 34 -20.00 30.38 -0.61
C SER A 34 -18.80 30.43 0.33
N THR A 35 -18.64 29.41 1.18
CA THR A 35 -17.49 29.28 2.08
C THR A 35 -16.19 29.08 1.28
N PHE A 36 -16.20 28.29 0.21
CA PHE A 36 -15.04 28.13 -0.67
C PHE A 36 -14.57 29.48 -1.26
N LEU A 37 -15.50 30.30 -1.77
CA LEU A 37 -15.16 31.64 -2.27
C LEU A 37 -14.59 32.54 -1.17
N TYR A 38 -15.24 32.55 0.01
CA TYR A 38 -14.76 33.29 1.19
C TYR A 38 -13.35 32.84 1.61
N THR A 39 -13.09 31.54 1.53
CA THR A 39 -11.79 30.94 1.86
C THR A 39 -10.70 31.34 0.84
N LEU A 40 -11.03 31.37 -0.46
CA LEU A 40 -10.12 31.87 -1.49
C LEU A 40 -9.78 33.35 -1.31
N GLU A 41 -10.74 34.16 -0.85
CA GLU A 41 -10.50 35.57 -0.51
C GLU A 41 -9.59 35.71 0.72
N GLY A 42 -9.87 34.96 1.79
CA GLY A 42 -8.99 34.91 2.96
C GLY A 42 -7.55 34.49 2.62
N ALA A 43 -7.39 33.55 1.69
CA ALA A 43 -6.08 33.13 1.21
C ALA A 43 -5.34 34.21 0.41
N LYS A 44 -6.05 35.13 -0.26
CA LYS A 44 -5.44 36.30 -0.92
C LYS A 44 -4.87 37.27 0.10
N ASN A 45 -5.56 37.49 1.21
CA ASN A 45 -5.12 38.40 2.27
C ASN A 45 -3.86 37.85 2.99
N LEU A 46 -3.76 36.53 3.17
CA LEU A 46 -2.54 35.87 3.65
C LEU A 46 -1.33 36.12 2.73
N LYS A 47 -1.54 36.41 1.43
CA LYS A 47 -0.45 36.74 0.52
C LYS A 47 0.22 38.06 0.83
N GLU A 48 -0.52 39.00 1.40
CA GLU A 48 -0.04 40.34 1.73
C GLU A 48 0.87 40.31 2.97
N GLU A 49 0.65 39.36 3.88
CA GLU A 49 1.39 39.22 5.14
C GLU A 49 2.59 38.25 5.05
N ALA A 50 2.55 37.24 4.17
CA ALA A 50 3.60 36.23 4.03
C ALA A 50 3.89 35.91 2.54
N ALA A 51 4.75 36.71 1.90
CA ALA A 51 4.99 36.68 0.45
C ALA A 51 5.33 35.30 -0.15
N ILE A 52 6.07 34.44 0.58
CA ILE A 52 6.42 33.09 0.10
C ILE A 52 5.19 32.18 0.10
N VAL A 53 4.46 32.11 1.22
CA VAL A 53 3.24 31.29 1.36
C VAL A 53 2.15 31.80 0.41
N GLY A 54 2.07 33.12 0.26
CA GLY A 54 1.12 33.77 -0.63
C GLY A 54 1.36 33.54 -2.12
N SER A 55 2.60 33.28 -2.51
CA SER A 55 2.93 32.98 -3.91
C SER A 55 2.46 31.59 -4.36
N LEU A 56 2.13 30.70 -3.41
CA LEU A 56 1.72 29.33 -3.71
C LEU A 56 0.33 29.30 -4.34
N SER A 57 0.20 28.52 -5.42
CA SER A 57 -1.08 28.29 -6.09
C SER A 57 -1.96 27.40 -5.21
N ILE A 58 -3.22 27.80 -5.03
CA ILE A 58 -4.19 27.01 -4.28
C ILE A 58 -4.76 25.92 -5.18
N ASN A 59 -4.63 24.67 -4.75
CA ASN A 59 -5.35 23.57 -5.36
C ASN A 59 -6.80 23.57 -4.85
N ALA A 60 -7.72 24.02 -5.71
CA ALA A 60 -9.14 24.12 -5.40
C ALA A 60 -9.75 22.80 -4.88
N VAL A 61 -9.34 21.66 -5.46
CA VAL A 61 -9.85 20.34 -5.06
C VAL A 61 -9.45 20.02 -3.62
N GLN A 62 -8.18 20.22 -3.26
CA GLN A 62 -7.69 19.92 -1.90
C GLN A 62 -8.30 20.84 -0.86
N LEU A 63 -8.41 22.14 -1.16
CA LEU A 63 -9.06 23.10 -0.25
C LEU A 63 -10.53 22.75 -0.03
N THR A 64 -11.26 22.36 -1.08
CA THR A 64 -12.64 21.87 -0.95
C THR A 64 -12.73 20.61 -0.10
N LEU A 65 -11.79 19.68 -0.22
CA LEU A 65 -11.78 18.49 0.61
C LEU A 65 -11.58 18.83 2.10
N TYR A 66 -10.71 19.78 2.44
CA TYR A 66 -10.62 20.27 3.82
C TYR A 66 -11.95 20.86 4.29
N LEU A 67 -12.54 21.79 3.53
CA LEU A 67 -13.82 22.42 3.88
C LEU A 67 -14.95 21.40 4.12
N VAL A 68 -15.11 20.45 3.21
CA VAL A 68 -16.16 19.42 3.29
C VAL A 68 -15.95 18.53 4.52
N ASN A 69 -14.72 18.06 4.75
CA ASN A 69 -14.44 17.16 5.87
C ASN A 69 -14.57 17.86 7.22
N GLU A 70 -14.12 19.11 7.33
CA GLU A 70 -14.29 19.91 8.55
C GLU A 70 -15.77 20.19 8.84
N HIS A 71 -16.56 20.51 7.81
CA HIS A 71 -17.99 20.75 7.96
C HIS A 71 -18.73 19.48 8.41
N ILE A 72 -18.48 18.34 7.75
CA ILE A 72 -19.08 17.05 8.11
C ILE A 72 -18.68 16.65 9.54
N PHE A 73 -17.40 16.81 9.89
CA PHE A 73 -16.92 16.52 11.23
C PHE A 73 -17.60 17.41 12.27
N TYR A 74 -17.75 18.71 12.00
CA TYR A 74 -18.40 19.64 12.91
C TYR A 74 -19.85 19.26 13.19
N LEU A 75 -20.62 18.92 12.15
CA LEU A 75 -22.01 18.46 12.30
C LEU A 75 -22.11 17.15 13.11
N TYR A 76 -21.17 16.23 12.89
CA TYR A 76 -21.11 14.97 13.64
C TYR A 76 -20.75 15.20 15.11
N ALA A 77 -19.79 16.09 15.38
CA ALA A 77 -19.30 16.39 16.72
C ALA A 77 -20.29 17.24 17.55
N HIS A 78 -21.21 17.96 16.89
CA HIS A 78 -22.19 18.84 17.54
C HIS A 78 -23.62 18.47 17.10
N PRO A 79 -24.14 17.30 17.50
CA PRO A 79 -25.46 16.82 17.04
C PRO A 79 -26.64 17.69 17.50
N ASP A 80 -26.43 18.56 18.49
CA ASP A 80 -27.38 19.56 18.96
C ASP A 80 -27.49 20.78 18.04
N LYS A 81 -26.49 21.01 17.18
CA LYS A 81 -26.46 22.12 16.21
C LYS A 81 -27.06 21.67 14.88
N LYS A 82 -28.09 22.38 14.43
CA LYS A 82 -28.70 22.11 13.12
C LYS A 82 -27.91 22.83 12.03
N GLU A 83 -27.60 22.11 10.96
CA GLU A 83 -26.95 22.65 9.76
C GLU A 83 -27.66 23.92 9.26
N ALA A 84 -29.00 23.88 9.18
CA ALA A 84 -29.82 25.01 8.71
C ALA A 84 -29.67 26.31 9.51
N ASP A 85 -29.17 26.23 10.76
CA ASP A 85 -28.88 27.39 11.61
C ASP A 85 -27.40 27.81 11.45
N LEU A 86 -26.49 26.82 11.38
CA LEU A 86 -25.06 27.03 11.20
C LEU A 86 -24.72 27.71 9.86
N VAL A 87 -25.35 27.30 8.76
CA VAL A 87 -25.06 27.85 7.41
C VAL A 87 -25.42 29.34 7.28
N LYS A 88 -26.19 29.86 8.24
CA LYS A 88 -26.58 31.28 8.31
C LYS A 88 -25.71 32.08 9.27
N ASP A 89 -24.83 31.43 10.02
CA ASP A 89 -23.95 32.06 11.00
C ASP A 89 -22.63 32.48 10.31
N PRO A 90 -22.37 33.80 10.16
CA PRO A 90 -21.11 34.27 9.59
C PRO A 90 -19.89 33.86 10.40
N GLY A 91 -20.03 33.71 11.73
CA GLY A 91 -18.96 33.24 12.60
C GLY A 91 -18.58 31.79 12.32
N TYR A 92 -19.56 30.95 12.02
CA TYR A 92 -19.31 29.57 11.59
C TYR A 92 -18.63 29.50 10.22
N GLN A 93 -19.08 30.31 9.25
CA GLN A 93 -18.44 30.39 7.93
C GLN A 93 -16.96 30.82 8.05
N GLN A 94 -16.69 31.85 8.86
CA GLN A 94 -15.34 32.33 9.11
C GLN A 94 -14.46 31.28 9.80
N PHE A 95 -15.01 30.60 10.82
CA PHE A 95 -14.32 29.49 11.50
C PHE A 95 -13.93 28.38 10.53
N LEU A 96 -14.88 27.93 9.71
CA LEU A 96 -14.68 26.84 8.76
C LEU A 96 -13.62 27.20 7.71
N ALA A 97 -13.65 28.43 7.21
CA ALA A 97 -12.65 28.95 6.28
C ALA A 97 -11.25 29.02 6.91
N SER A 98 -11.15 29.54 8.14
CA SER A 98 -9.86 29.67 8.85
C SER A 98 -9.23 28.30 9.11
N VAL A 99 -9.97 27.36 9.72
CA VAL A 99 -9.45 26.03 10.03
C VAL A 99 -9.05 25.27 8.76
N SER A 100 -9.80 25.41 7.68
CA SER A 100 -9.50 24.76 6.41
C SER A 100 -8.24 25.34 5.76
N LEU A 101 -8.04 26.66 5.83
CA LEU A 101 -6.82 27.30 5.34
C LEU A 101 -5.59 26.89 6.14
N ASP A 102 -5.67 26.93 7.46
CA ASP A 102 -4.57 26.56 8.35
C ASP A 102 -4.11 25.12 8.07
N LYS A 103 -5.08 24.19 7.96
CA LYS A 103 -4.80 22.78 7.63
C LYS A 103 -4.25 22.62 6.21
N TYR A 104 -4.82 23.31 5.22
CA TYR A 104 -4.33 23.26 3.84
C TYR A 104 -2.87 23.74 3.75
N PHE A 105 -2.55 24.92 4.27
CA PHE A 105 -1.18 25.43 4.20
C PHE A 105 -0.21 24.57 5.01
N THR A 106 -0.61 24.15 6.21
CA THR A 106 0.25 23.32 7.05
C THR A 106 0.52 21.97 6.42
N ASN A 107 -0.51 21.27 5.95
CA ASN A 107 -0.37 19.89 5.49
C ASN A 107 0.06 19.77 4.02
N GLU A 108 -0.27 20.73 3.15
CA GLU A 108 0.08 20.64 1.73
C GLU A 108 1.39 21.37 1.39
N HIS A 109 1.77 22.37 2.20
CA HIS A 109 2.93 23.22 1.91
C HIS A 109 4.02 23.15 3.00
N LEU A 110 3.65 22.86 4.24
CA LEU A 110 4.58 22.78 5.38
C LEU A 110 4.63 21.37 6.00
N ALA A 111 4.11 20.35 5.29
CA ALA A 111 4.10 18.99 5.79
C ALA A 111 5.51 18.56 6.19
N PHE A 112 5.61 18.00 7.39
CA PHE A 112 6.85 17.42 7.85
C PHE A 112 7.15 16.18 7.02
N HIS A 113 8.23 16.24 6.25
CA HIS A 113 8.84 15.09 5.63
C HIS A 113 10.16 14.80 6.35
N MET A 114 10.33 13.58 6.83
CA MET A 114 11.68 13.12 7.16
C MET A 114 12.51 13.20 5.89
N GLY A 115 13.72 13.76 5.94
CA GLY A 115 14.58 13.91 4.77
C GLY A 115 14.61 12.61 3.95
N SER A 116 13.90 12.62 2.82
CA SER A 116 13.63 11.42 2.04
C SER A 116 14.63 11.31 0.90
N PHE A 117 15.09 10.10 0.59
CA PHE A 117 15.97 9.87 -0.55
C PHE A 117 15.23 9.93 -1.89
N ALA A 118 13.90 9.91 -1.86
CA ALA A 118 13.04 10.01 -3.02
C ALA A 118 11.78 10.81 -2.70
N SER A 119 11.42 11.71 -3.61
CA SER A 119 10.11 12.36 -3.62
C SER A 119 9.19 11.66 -4.63
N ARG A 120 7.91 12.04 -4.67
CA ARG A 120 6.96 11.57 -5.69
C ARG A 120 7.40 11.81 -7.13
N TYR A 121 8.38 12.69 -7.35
CA TYR A 121 8.91 13.02 -8.66
C TYR A 121 10.14 12.18 -9.04
N ASN A 122 10.73 11.45 -8.10
CA ASN A 122 11.87 10.57 -8.38
C ASN A 122 11.41 9.44 -9.33
N PRO A 123 12.11 9.20 -10.46
CA PRO A 123 11.75 8.15 -11.42
C PRO A 123 11.51 6.77 -10.81
N SER A 124 12.28 6.36 -9.78
CA SER A 124 12.10 5.06 -9.13
C SER A 124 10.80 4.91 -8.35
N ILE A 125 10.19 6.03 -7.97
CA ILE A 125 8.90 6.08 -7.30
C ILE A 125 7.80 6.40 -8.30
N SER A 126 7.98 7.42 -9.14
CA SER A 126 6.94 7.92 -10.04
C SER A 126 6.56 6.90 -11.11
N THR A 127 7.53 6.24 -11.76
CA THR A 127 7.26 5.22 -12.77
C THR A 127 6.64 3.96 -12.15
N MET A 128 7.10 3.53 -10.97
CA MET A 128 6.47 2.44 -10.22
C MET A 128 5.01 2.79 -9.88
N ASN A 129 4.77 4.00 -9.37
CA ASN A 129 3.43 4.47 -9.01
C ASN A 129 2.48 4.59 -10.20
N LEU A 130 2.99 4.96 -11.39
CA LEU A 130 2.21 4.96 -12.63
C LEU A 130 1.61 3.57 -12.89
N TYR A 131 2.46 2.53 -12.85
CA TYR A 131 2.02 1.15 -13.06
C TYR A 131 1.06 0.66 -11.98
N LEU A 132 1.39 0.91 -10.72
CA LEU A 132 0.54 0.50 -9.60
C LEU A 132 -0.85 1.15 -9.69
N ASN A 133 -0.91 2.45 -9.99
CA ASN A 133 -2.18 3.16 -10.15
C ASN A 133 -2.98 2.61 -11.33
N PHE A 134 -2.33 2.32 -12.46
CA PHE A 134 -2.99 1.70 -13.61
C PHE A 134 -3.57 0.33 -13.25
N ILE A 135 -2.76 -0.57 -12.69
CA ILE A 135 -3.17 -1.94 -12.35
C ILE A 135 -4.28 -1.92 -11.29
N LEU A 136 -4.14 -1.12 -10.23
CA LEU A 136 -5.17 -0.99 -9.19
C LEU A 136 -6.49 -0.43 -9.73
N GLY A 137 -6.43 0.55 -10.64
CA GLY A 137 -7.62 1.09 -11.32
C GLY A 137 -8.30 0.08 -12.25
N MET A 138 -7.57 -0.93 -12.73
CA MET A 138 -8.15 -2.05 -13.46
C MET A 138 -8.75 -3.09 -12.51
N LEU A 139 -8.02 -3.47 -11.47
CA LEU A 139 -8.47 -4.46 -10.48
C LEU A 139 -9.71 -3.99 -9.72
N SER A 140 -9.89 -2.69 -9.51
CA SER A 140 -11.08 -2.12 -8.85
C SER A 140 -12.39 -2.36 -9.61
N ARG A 141 -12.34 -2.81 -10.87
CA ARG A 141 -13.51 -3.10 -11.70
C ARG A 141 -14.03 -4.54 -11.55
N TYR A 142 -13.21 -5.43 -11.02
CA TYR A 142 -13.66 -6.77 -10.70
C TYR A 142 -14.59 -6.69 -9.49
N LYS A 143 -15.65 -7.52 -9.48
CA LYS A 143 -16.43 -7.71 -8.25
C LYS A 143 -15.50 -8.35 -7.23
N ASN A 144 -15.47 -7.82 -6.03
CA ASN A 144 -14.66 -8.34 -4.92
C ASN A 144 -15.59 -9.07 -3.93
N ASN A 145 -14.98 -9.88 -3.06
CA ASN A 145 -15.54 -10.38 -1.80
C ASN A 145 -16.32 -11.71 -1.83
N ASP A 146 -16.35 -12.45 -2.94
CA ASP A 146 -16.62 -13.91 -2.86
C ASP A 146 -15.32 -14.67 -3.14
N PRO A 147 -14.60 -15.15 -2.11
CA PRO A 147 -13.35 -15.87 -2.28
C PRO A 147 -13.48 -17.12 -3.17
N LYS A 148 -14.68 -17.72 -3.32
CA LYS A 148 -14.84 -18.88 -4.22
C LYS A 148 -14.70 -18.50 -5.69
N GLU A 149 -15.04 -17.26 -6.04
CA GLU A 149 -15.00 -16.75 -7.40
C GLU A 149 -13.80 -15.83 -7.66
N THR A 150 -13.31 -15.15 -6.62
CA THR A 150 -12.44 -13.97 -6.77
C THR A 150 -11.10 -14.08 -6.02
N LEU A 151 -10.77 -15.21 -5.39
CA LEU A 151 -9.56 -15.39 -4.57
C LEU A 151 -8.27 -14.84 -5.21
N ILE A 152 -8.00 -15.21 -6.46
CA ILE A 152 -6.77 -14.78 -7.17
C ILE A 152 -6.76 -13.26 -7.35
N VAL A 153 -7.90 -12.67 -7.72
CA VAL A 153 -8.05 -11.22 -7.91
C VAL A 153 -7.91 -10.50 -6.57
N ASP A 154 -8.52 -11.01 -5.50
CA ASP A 154 -8.45 -10.44 -4.16
C ASP A 154 -7.02 -10.43 -3.61
N ILE A 155 -6.31 -11.56 -3.72
CA ILE A 155 -4.90 -11.68 -3.29
C ILE A 155 -4.03 -10.72 -4.10
N MET A 156 -4.24 -10.66 -5.41
CA MET A 156 -3.47 -9.77 -6.29
C MET A 156 -3.75 -8.29 -6.03
N ASN A 157 -5.00 -7.90 -5.83
CA ASN A 157 -5.37 -6.53 -5.44
C ASN A 157 -4.69 -6.17 -4.12
N LYS A 158 -4.70 -7.07 -3.13
CA LYS A 158 -3.97 -6.88 -1.88
C LYS A 158 -2.46 -6.71 -2.15
N GLY A 159 -1.84 -7.55 -2.97
CA GLY A 159 -0.43 -7.45 -3.34
C GLY A 159 -0.07 -6.09 -3.93
N PHE A 160 -0.81 -5.61 -4.94
CA PHE A 160 -0.54 -4.29 -5.52
C PHE A 160 -0.83 -3.12 -4.57
N GLN A 161 -1.82 -3.23 -3.68
CA GLN A 161 -2.05 -2.24 -2.62
C GLN A 161 -0.86 -2.19 -1.64
N MET A 162 -0.28 -3.34 -1.29
CA MET A 162 0.91 -3.40 -0.46
C MET A 162 2.12 -2.81 -1.16
N ALA A 163 2.33 -3.11 -2.45
CA ALA A 163 3.37 -2.48 -3.26
C ALA A 163 3.21 -0.95 -3.29
N LYS A 164 1.98 -0.44 -3.44
CA LYS A 164 1.68 0.99 -3.36
C LYS A 164 2.00 1.58 -2.00
N CYS A 165 1.66 0.88 -0.92
CA CYS A 165 1.98 1.28 0.44
C CYS A 165 3.50 1.38 0.66
N VAL A 166 4.28 0.38 0.22
CA VAL A 166 5.75 0.41 0.28
C VAL A 166 6.29 1.64 -0.45
N SER A 167 5.81 1.91 -1.67
CA SER A 167 6.24 3.08 -2.45
C SER A 167 5.94 4.40 -1.72
N SER A 168 4.75 4.55 -1.12
CA SER A 168 4.39 5.75 -0.36
C SER A 168 5.22 5.92 0.91
N LEU A 169 5.57 4.83 1.59
CA LEU A 169 6.44 4.88 2.77
C LEU A 169 7.86 5.35 2.40
N LEU A 170 8.40 4.86 1.27
CA LEU A 170 9.70 5.32 0.75
C LEU A 170 9.69 6.80 0.37
N GLU A 171 8.61 7.28 -0.26
CA GLU A 171 8.44 8.69 -0.61
C GLU A 171 8.51 9.61 0.62
N ASN A 172 7.95 9.16 1.74
CA ASN A 172 7.88 9.93 2.98
C ASN A 172 9.11 9.72 3.91
N GLY A 173 10.12 8.97 3.47
CA GLY A 173 11.35 8.73 4.23
C GLY A 173 11.19 7.76 5.40
N PHE A 174 10.25 6.80 5.30
CA PHE A 174 10.01 5.72 6.26
C PHE A 174 10.59 4.39 5.75
N GLU A 175 11.92 4.33 5.53
CA GLU A 175 12.55 3.20 4.84
C GLU A 175 12.44 1.88 5.60
N THR A 176 12.51 1.90 6.93
CA THR A 176 12.42 0.72 7.80
C THR A 176 11.01 0.12 7.82
N GLU A 177 9.99 0.98 7.84
CA GLU A 177 8.58 0.62 7.76
C GLU A 177 8.25 0.13 6.35
N ALA A 178 8.79 0.76 5.33
CA ALA A 178 8.67 0.30 3.94
C ALA A 178 9.25 -1.10 3.79
N PHE A 179 10.43 -1.37 4.35
CA PHE A 179 11.05 -2.69 4.30
C PHE A 179 10.24 -3.75 5.06
N SER A 180 9.73 -3.39 6.24
CA SER A 180 8.84 -4.26 7.02
C SER A 180 7.53 -4.55 6.30
N THR A 181 7.00 -3.57 5.56
CA THR A 181 5.78 -3.72 4.74
C THR A 181 6.04 -4.58 3.51
N TRP A 182 7.23 -4.47 2.91
CA TRP A 182 7.65 -5.35 1.82
C TRP A 182 7.62 -6.82 2.26
N ARG A 183 7.95 -7.15 3.51
CA ARG A 183 7.84 -8.52 4.03
C ARG A 183 6.46 -9.12 3.81
N THR A 184 5.41 -8.37 4.13
CA THR A 184 4.03 -8.84 3.98
C THR A 184 3.59 -8.83 2.51
N LEU A 185 4.13 -7.93 1.67
CA LEU A 185 4.01 -8.05 0.22
C LEU A 185 4.63 -9.36 -0.29
N HIS A 186 5.81 -9.72 0.21
CA HIS A 186 6.50 -10.96 -0.13
C HIS A 186 5.72 -12.21 0.33
N GLU A 187 5.09 -12.15 1.50
CA GLU A 187 4.20 -13.23 1.95
C GLU A 187 3.01 -13.41 1.00
N ASN A 188 2.37 -12.29 0.64
CA ASN A 188 1.25 -12.28 -0.29
C ASN A 188 1.65 -12.79 -1.69
N GLU A 189 2.81 -12.39 -2.22
CA GLU A 189 3.27 -12.86 -3.53
C GLU A 189 3.57 -14.36 -3.51
N CYS A 190 4.13 -14.90 -2.43
CA CYS A 190 4.41 -16.33 -2.32
C CYS A 190 3.11 -17.13 -2.31
N ILE A 191 2.08 -16.68 -1.56
CA ILE A 191 0.76 -17.33 -1.55
C ILE A 191 0.16 -17.33 -2.97
N LEU A 192 0.18 -16.18 -3.66
CA LEU A 192 -0.33 -16.06 -5.02
C LEU A 192 0.40 -16.99 -5.99
N GLN A 193 1.73 -17.06 -5.90
CA GLN A 193 2.56 -17.95 -6.73
C GLN A 193 2.17 -19.43 -6.55
N VAL A 194 1.99 -19.88 -5.30
CA VAL A 194 1.59 -21.28 -5.03
C VAL A 194 0.19 -21.54 -5.58
N ILE A 195 -0.77 -20.65 -5.33
CA ILE A 195 -2.15 -20.81 -5.82
C ILE A 195 -2.19 -20.87 -7.35
N VAL A 196 -1.51 -19.96 -8.04
CA VAL A 196 -1.50 -19.92 -9.52
C VAL A 196 -0.76 -21.13 -10.10
N LYS A 197 0.32 -21.59 -9.47
CA LYS A 197 1.14 -22.70 -9.96
C LYS A 197 0.43 -24.06 -9.86
N TYR A 198 -0.32 -24.29 -8.79
CA TYR A 198 -0.92 -25.59 -8.50
C TYR A 198 -2.44 -25.64 -8.70
N GLY A 199 -3.09 -24.48 -8.85
CA GLY A 199 -4.48 -24.37 -9.27
C GLY A 199 -5.50 -24.89 -8.26
N GLN A 200 -6.56 -25.51 -8.78
CA GLN A 200 -7.78 -25.81 -8.04
C GLN A 200 -7.59 -26.59 -6.72
N PRO A 201 -6.75 -27.65 -6.65
CA PRO A 201 -6.56 -28.37 -5.39
C PRO A 201 -6.03 -27.49 -4.24
N VAL A 202 -5.15 -26.54 -4.56
CA VAL A 202 -4.61 -25.59 -3.58
C VAL A 202 -5.64 -24.52 -3.24
N ILE A 203 -6.42 -24.04 -4.21
CA ILE A 203 -7.49 -23.08 -3.98
C ILE A 203 -8.52 -23.65 -2.98
N GLU A 204 -8.98 -24.87 -3.20
CA GLU A 204 -9.95 -25.53 -2.32
C GLU A 204 -9.39 -25.72 -0.91
N SER A 205 -8.13 -26.17 -0.82
CA SER A 205 -7.44 -26.33 0.46
C SER A 205 -7.25 -24.99 1.18
N TYR A 206 -6.89 -23.93 0.45
CA TYR A 206 -6.74 -22.57 0.98
C TYR A 206 -8.05 -22.03 1.56
N LEU A 207 -9.15 -22.15 0.81
CA LEU A 207 -10.49 -21.74 1.26
C LEU A 207 -10.94 -22.52 2.51
N LYS A 208 -10.63 -23.82 2.57
CA LYS A 208 -10.88 -24.64 3.76
C LYS A 208 -10.11 -24.11 4.97
N HIS A 209 -8.83 -23.78 4.80
CA HIS A 209 -8.01 -23.24 5.88
C HIS A 209 -8.36 -21.80 6.28
N MET A 210 -8.93 -21.00 5.37
CA MET A 210 -9.55 -19.72 5.74
C MET A 210 -10.71 -19.95 6.73
N LYS A 211 -11.58 -20.94 6.48
CA LYS A 211 -12.64 -21.33 7.42
C LYS A 211 -12.05 -21.78 8.76
N TYR A 212 -10.96 -22.54 8.75
CA TYR A 212 -10.26 -22.96 9.97
C TYR A 212 -9.75 -21.76 10.77
N GLY A 213 -9.19 -20.75 10.09
CA GLY A 213 -8.77 -19.49 10.72
C GLY A 213 -9.93 -18.73 11.36
N MET A 214 -11.10 -18.70 10.71
CA MET A 214 -12.31 -18.08 11.27
C MET A 214 -12.81 -18.83 12.51
N ALA A 215 -12.84 -20.17 12.48
CA ALA A 215 -13.22 -21.00 13.63
C ALA A 215 -12.30 -20.76 14.82
N PHE A 216 -10.98 -20.71 14.57
CA PHE A 216 -9.98 -20.50 15.62
C PHE A 216 -10.08 -19.13 16.29
N ARG A 217 -10.59 -18.11 15.57
CA ARG A 217 -10.84 -16.76 16.09
C ARG A 217 -12.26 -16.57 16.65
N GLY A 218 -13.09 -17.62 16.65
CA GLY A 218 -14.48 -17.54 17.11
C GLY A 218 -15.37 -16.65 16.22
N SER A 219 -15.05 -16.54 14.93
CA SER A 219 -15.77 -15.67 13.98
C SER A 219 -16.80 -16.41 13.12
N LEU A 220 -17.06 -17.69 13.39
CA LEU A 220 -18.12 -18.44 12.71
C LEU A 220 -19.50 -18.13 13.34
N PRO A 221 -20.60 -18.19 12.57
CA PRO A 221 -21.92 -17.79 13.03
C PRO A 221 -22.46 -18.58 14.23
N THR A 222 -22.13 -19.87 14.33
CA THR A 222 -22.64 -20.76 15.38
C THR A 222 -21.54 -21.54 16.08
N LYS A 223 -21.85 -21.95 17.32
CA LYS A 223 -20.95 -22.78 18.11
C LYS A 223 -20.85 -24.20 17.53
N GLU A 224 -21.96 -24.73 17.04
CA GLU A 224 -22.04 -26.05 16.42
C GLU A 224 -21.14 -26.12 15.16
N GLU A 225 -21.14 -25.08 14.34
CA GLU A 225 -20.25 -25.02 13.16
C GLU A 225 -18.78 -24.90 13.57
N THR A 226 -18.50 -24.15 14.64
CA THR A 226 -17.15 -24.04 15.21
C THR A 226 -16.65 -25.39 15.70
N ASP A 227 -17.45 -26.11 16.48
CA ASP A 227 -17.10 -27.41 17.04
C ASP A 227 -16.88 -28.45 15.92
N ALA A 228 -17.76 -28.49 14.92
CA ALA A 228 -17.60 -29.35 13.74
C ALA A 228 -16.30 -29.04 12.99
N THR A 229 -15.98 -27.76 12.80
CA THR A 229 -14.73 -27.34 12.15
C THR A 229 -13.50 -27.77 12.95
N PHE A 230 -13.55 -27.73 14.29
CA PHE A 230 -12.44 -28.23 15.13
C PHE A 230 -12.28 -29.74 15.08
N VAL A 231 -13.35 -30.51 14.87
CA VAL A 231 -13.25 -31.96 14.62
C VAL A 231 -12.48 -32.21 13.32
N GLU A 232 -12.86 -31.53 12.23
CA GLU A 232 -12.15 -31.65 10.95
C GLU A 232 -10.67 -31.25 11.04
N ILE A 233 -10.35 -30.17 11.77
CA ILE A 233 -8.97 -29.73 12.00
C ILE A 233 -8.18 -30.85 12.69
N LYS A 234 -8.71 -31.45 13.76
CA LYS A 234 -8.03 -32.51 14.51
C LYS A 234 -7.83 -33.77 13.67
N GLU A 235 -8.80 -34.14 12.84
CA GLU A 235 -8.69 -35.25 11.90
C GLU A 235 -7.60 -35.00 10.85
N GLY A 236 -7.60 -33.83 10.23
CA GLY A 236 -6.59 -33.44 9.25
C GLY A 236 -5.17 -33.40 9.84
N MET A 237 -5.02 -32.89 11.07
CA MET A 237 -3.73 -32.91 11.77
C MET A 237 -3.23 -34.33 12.03
N ARG A 238 -4.12 -35.26 12.44
CA ARG A 238 -3.75 -36.66 12.68
C ARG A 238 -3.30 -37.36 11.40
N ALA A 239 -3.87 -37.02 10.25
CA ALA A 239 -3.50 -37.60 8.96
C ALA A 239 -2.06 -37.26 8.52
N VAL A 240 -1.43 -36.25 9.14
CA VAL A 240 -0.06 -35.82 8.86
C VAL A 240 0.81 -35.79 10.12
N ASP A 241 0.46 -36.61 11.12
CA ASP A 241 1.21 -36.80 12.38
C ASP A 241 1.48 -35.51 13.19
N LEU A 242 0.61 -34.52 13.10
CA LEU A 242 0.70 -33.28 13.88
C LEU A 242 0.02 -33.38 15.25
N LYS A 243 0.61 -32.71 16.25
CA LYS A 243 0.11 -32.70 17.63
C LYS A 243 -0.63 -31.40 17.92
N SER A 244 -1.39 -31.34 19.03
CA SER A 244 -2.16 -30.14 19.40
C SER A 244 -1.35 -28.84 19.45
N LYS A 245 -0.06 -28.91 19.82
CA LYS A 245 0.86 -27.75 19.81
C LYS A 245 1.09 -27.15 18.42
N ASP A 246 0.87 -27.94 17.37
CA ASP A 246 1.06 -27.56 15.97
C ASP A 246 -0.23 -27.05 15.32
N MET A 247 -1.35 -27.00 16.07
CA MET A 247 -2.66 -26.61 15.54
C MET A 247 -2.65 -25.25 14.85
N LYS A 248 -2.04 -24.24 15.48
CA LYS A 248 -1.94 -22.91 14.88
C LYS A 248 -1.19 -22.95 13.54
N ARG A 249 -0.06 -23.64 13.48
CA ARG A 249 0.73 -23.81 12.25
C ARG A 249 -0.04 -24.57 11.17
N TYR A 250 -0.77 -25.61 11.57
CA TYR A 250 -1.62 -26.36 10.65
C TYR A 250 -2.75 -25.49 10.09
N ILE A 251 -3.41 -24.68 10.93
CA ILE A 251 -4.44 -23.76 10.46
C ILE A 251 -3.87 -22.76 9.47
N GLU A 252 -2.72 -22.14 9.78
CA GLU A 252 -2.09 -21.10 8.96
C GLU A 252 -1.47 -21.63 7.66
N TYR A 253 -0.89 -22.83 7.67
CA TYR A 253 -0.06 -23.34 6.56
C TYR A 253 -0.50 -24.71 6.01
N GLY A 254 -1.47 -25.38 6.63
CA GLY A 254 -1.91 -26.71 6.23
C GLY A 254 -2.57 -26.75 4.85
N TRP A 255 -3.02 -25.61 4.32
CA TRP A 255 -3.51 -25.50 2.95
C TRP A 255 -2.47 -25.94 1.90
N LEU A 256 -1.18 -25.89 2.23
CA LEU A 256 -0.09 -26.41 1.41
C LEU A 256 -0.23 -27.91 1.13
N LEU A 257 -1.00 -28.67 1.91
CA LEU A 257 -1.33 -30.07 1.63
C LEU A 257 -2.12 -30.26 0.33
N GLY A 258 -2.70 -29.20 -0.25
CA GLY A 258 -3.26 -29.24 -1.60
C GLY A 258 -2.19 -29.36 -2.70
N VAL A 259 -0.91 -29.13 -2.37
CA VAL A 259 0.21 -29.26 -3.31
C VAL A 259 0.60 -30.74 -3.44
N PRO A 260 0.67 -31.31 -4.65
CA PRO A 260 1.05 -32.71 -4.85
C PRO A 260 2.40 -33.04 -4.21
N ASN A 261 2.43 -34.10 -3.40
CA ASN A 261 3.64 -34.61 -2.73
C ASN A 261 4.37 -33.56 -1.87
N VAL A 262 3.67 -32.54 -1.34
CA VAL A 262 4.32 -31.45 -0.58
C VAL A 262 5.15 -31.95 0.60
N MET A 263 4.70 -33.01 1.26
CA MET A 263 5.38 -33.62 2.41
C MET A 263 6.69 -34.34 2.04
N GLN A 264 6.91 -34.62 0.75
CA GLN A 264 8.15 -35.21 0.23
C GLN A 264 9.18 -34.15 -0.16
N ILE A 265 8.81 -32.86 -0.15
CA ILE A 265 9.74 -31.77 -0.41
C ILE A 265 10.74 -31.69 0.75
N GLU A 266 12.02 -31.81 0.43
CA GLU A 266 13.09 -31.76 1.41
C GLU A 266 13.06 -30.46 2.22
N GLY A 267 13.08 -30.60 3.55
CA GLY A 267 13.06 -29.48 4.48
C GLY A 267 11.70 -28.79 4.63
N PHE A 268 10.62 -29.32 4.05
CA PHE A 268 9.28 -28.77 4.20
C PHE A 268 8.83 -28.70 5.66
N LYS A 269 8.24 -27.56 6.05
CA LYS A 269 7.60 -27.37 7.35
C LYS A 269 6.36 -26.51 7.21
N PHE A 270 5.40 -26.68 8.12
CA PHE A 270 4.23 -25.80 8.26
C PHE A 270 4.63 -24.44 8.87
N ASN A 271 5.34 -23.63 8.08
CA ASN A 271 5.69 -22.25 8.36
C ASN A 271 5.82 -21.47 7.03
N PHE A 272 6.07 -20.16 7.11
CA PHE A 272 6.25 -19.35 5.90
C PHE A 272 7.51 -19.73 5.12
N ARG A 273 8.70 -19.66 5.74
CA ARG A 273 10.01 -19.80 5.07
C ARG A 273 10.24 -21.18 4.44
N ASP A 274 10.11 -22.23 5.26
CA ASP A 274 10.35 -23.62 4.86
C ASP A 274 9.12 -24.28 4.23
N GLY A 275 7.96 -23.62 4.27
CA GLY A 275 6.72 -24.05 3.63
C GLY A 275 6.38 -23.18 2.43
N VAL A 276 5.67 -22.08 2.65
CA VAL A 276 5.09 -21.22 1.60
C VAL A 276 6.16 -20.69 0.62
N GLU A 277 7.21 -20.03 1.13
CA GLU A 277 8.28 -19.43 0.32
C GLU A 277 9.05 -20.50 -0.48
N ARG A 278 9.33 -21.65 0.14
CA ARG A 278 9.95 -22.81 -0.52
C ARG A 278 9.10 -23.36 -1.65
N VAL A 279 7.82 -23.60 -1.39
CA VAL A 279 6.89 -24.15 -2.38
C VAL A 279 6.62 -23.15 -3.52
N ALA A 280 6.64 -21.86 -3.21
CA ALA A 280 6.60 -20.77 -4.20
C ALA A 280 7.86 -20.71 -5.08
N GLY A 281 8.97 -21.33 -4.66
CA GLY A 281 10.25 -21.27 -5.36
C GLY A 281 10.99 -19.95 -5.14
N LEU A 282 10.75 -19.28 -4.01
CA LEU A 282 11.29 -17.95 -3.70
C LEU A 282 12.26 -17.97 -2.50
N SER A 283 12.79 -19.13 -2.10
CA SER A 283 13.71 -19.25 -0.95
C SER A 283 15.01 -18.42 -1.04
N THR A 284 15.34 -17.87 -2.21
CA THR A 284 16.44 -16.90 -2.37
C THR A 284 16.22 -15.61 -1.57
N TYR A 285 14.97 -15.29 -1.21
CA TYR A 285 14.61 -14.12 -0.43
C TYR A 285 14.67 -14.34 1.09
N SER A 286 14.87 -15.58 1.55
CA SER A 286 14.82 -15.97 2.96
C SER A 286 15.65 -15.09 3.89
N LYS A 287 16.88 -14.73 3.48
CA LYS A 287 17.77 -13.84 4.26
C LYS A 287 17.22 -12.41 4.37
N VAL A 288 16.65 -11.90 3.28
CA VAL A 288 16.05 -10.55 3.24
C VAL A 288 14.77 -10.53 4.07
N TYR A 289 13.95 -11.59 3.97
CA TYR A 289 12.76 -11.81 4.78
C TYR A 289 13.11 -11.84 6.28
N GLU A 290 14.11 -12.63 6.69
CA GLU A 290 14.57 -12.72 8.08
C GLU A 290 15.01 -11.34 8.62
N MET A 291 15.84 -10.63 7.87
CA MET A 291 16.28 -9.29 8.26
C MET A 291 15.11 -8.31 8.41
N SER A 292 14.10 -8.35 7.53
CA SER A 292 12.90 -7.51 7.69
C SER A 292 12.10 -7.88 8.95
N SER A 293 12.10 -9.16 9.34
CA SER A 293 11.45 -9.62 10.57
C SER A 293 12.17 -9.11 11.82
N GLU A 294 13.50 -9.04 11.82
CA GLU A 294 14.30 -8.52 12.95
C GLU A 294 14.11 -7.02 13.17
N ILE A 295 13.87 -6.26 12.10
CA ILE A 295 13.62 -4.81 12.14
C ILE A 295 12.27 -4.53 12.79
N ALA A 296 11.25 -5.33 12.50
CA ALA A 296 9.91 -5.17 13.08
C ALA A 296 9.87 -5.34 14.62
N HIS A 297 10.93 -5.89 15.24
CA HIS A 297 11.03 -6.12 16.69
C HIS A 297 11.81 -5.02 17.44
N SER A 298 11.99 -3.83 16.85
CA SER A 298 12.72 -2.70 17.47
C SER A 298 14.12 -3.09 17.94
N SER A 299 14.82 -3.91 17.15
CA SER A 299 16.19 -4.32 17.47
C SER A 299 17.15 -3.11 17.47
N PRO A 300 18.29 -3.18 18.17
CA PRO A 300 19.30 -2.10 18.16
C PRO A 300 19.77 -1.72 16.74
N LEU A 301 19.67 -2.65 15.78
CA LEU A 301 19.93 -2.41 14.36
C LEU A 301 19.02 -1.35 13.74
N LEU A 302 17.80 -1.18 14.26
CA LEU A 302 16.82 -0.20 13.77
C LEU A 302 17.26 1.24 14.11
N ILE A 303 17.78 1.46 15.32
CA ILE A 303 18.11 2.80 15.85
C ILE A 303 19.32 3.42 15.15
N TYR A 304 20.35 2.62 14.84
CA TYR A 304 21.58 3.10 14.20
C TYR A 304 21.65 2.77 12.70
N SER A 305 20.49 2.50 12.10
CA SER A 305 20.43 2.04 10.73
C SER A 305 20.81 3.11 9.70
N ARG A 306 21.48 2.68 8.64
CA ARG A 306 21.76 3.52 7.48
C ARG A 306 20.50 3.59 6.61
N LYS A 307 19.74 4.69 6.69
CA LYS A 307 18.50 4.88 5.89
C LYS A 307 18.69 4.58 4.39
N ASN A 308 19.82 5.01 3.79
CA ASN A 308 20.18 4.71 2.41
C ASN A 308 20.21 3.21 2.07
N TYR A 309 20.67 2.38 3.00
CA TYR A 309 20.69 0.93 2.82
C TYR A 309 19.27 0.38 2.76
N PHE A 310 18.41 0.81 3.71
CA PHE A 310 17.01 0.37 3.74
C PHE A 310 16.18 0.90 2.58
N TYR A 311 16.44 2.12 2.11
CA TYR A 311 15.86 2.63 0.87
C TYR A 311 16.18 1.69 -0.30
N LEU A 312 17.47 1.44 -0.54
CA LEU A 312 17.93 0.70 -1.72
C LEU A 312 17.52 -0.77 -1.69
N ILE A 313 17.62 -1.44 -0.54
CA ILE A 313 17.18 -2.84 -0.45
C ILE A 313 15.66 -2.95 -0.61
N THR A 314 14.88 -2.01 -0.06
CA THR A 314 13.42 -2.05 -0.17
C THR A 314 12.97 -1.77 -1.59
N ILE A 315 13.50 -0.74 -2.26
CA ILE A 315 13.11 -0.42 -3.62
C ILE A 315 13.45 -1.57 -4.58
N LEU A 316 14.63 -2.19 -4.44
CA LEU A 316 15.01 -3.35 -5.24
C LEU A 316 14.04 -4.52 -5.07
N ASN A 317 13.74 -4.86 -3.82
CA ASN A 317 12.82 -5.96 -3.52
C ASN A 317 11.37 -5.63 -3.93
N LEU A 318 10.94 -4.36 -3.85
CA LEU A 318 9.65 -3.90 -4.38
C LEU A 318 9.56 -4.12 -5.89
N TYR A 319 10.60 -3.73 -6.65
CA TYR A 319 10.65 -3.95 -8.09
C TYR A 319 10.62 -5.43 -8.45
N GLU A 320 11.38 -6.26 -7.74
CA GLU A 320 11.41 -7.70 -7.97
C GLU A 320 10.05 -8.37 -7.70
N SER A 321 9.38 -8.01 -6.59
CA SER A 321 8.01 -8.48 -6.32
C SER A 321 7.03 -7.95 -7.36
N PHE A 322 7.15 -6.67 -7.74
CA PHE A 322 6.32 -6.07 -8.79
C PHE A 322 6.44 -6.84 -10.11
N PHE A 323 7.64 -7.16 -10.58
CA PHE A 323 7.81 -7.89 -11.85
C PHE A 323 7.17 -9.28 -11.82
N ARG A 324 7.23 -9.97 -10.68
CA ARG A 324 6.57 -11.28 -10.52
C ARG A 324 5.05 -11.14 -10.50
N LEU A 325 4.51 -10.18 -9.74
CA LEU A 325 3.09 -9.91 -9.66
C LEU A 325 2.52 -9.43 -10.99
N GLU A 326 3.23 -8.53 -11.69
CA GLU A 326 2.85 -8.00 -13.01
C GLU A 326 2.76 -9.11 -14.05
N LYS A 327 3.67 -10.10 -14.01
CA LYS A 327 3.60 -11.26 -14.90
C LYS A 327 2.33 -12.09 -14.70
N ILE A 328 1.94 -12.31 -13.44
CA ILE A 328 0.69 -13.01 -13.11
C ILE A 328 -0.52 -12.17 -13.54
N PHE A 329 -0.51 -10.88 -13.20
CA PHE A 329 -1.55 -9.93 -13.59
C PHE A 329 -1.74 -9.89 -15.10
N SER A 330 -0.68 -9.70 -15.88
CA SER A 330 -0.73 -9.66 -17.34
C SER A 330 -1.39 -10.92 -17.89
N SER A 331 -1.06 -12.08 -17.33
CA SER A 331 -1.59 -13.36 -17.81
C SER A 331 -3.09 -13.49 -17.55
N LEU A 332 -3.57 -13.08 -16.37
CA LEU A 332 -4.99 -13.09 -16.01
C LEU A 332 -5.78 -11.99 -16.74
N TYR A 333 -5.21 -10.79 -16.82
CA TYR A 333 -5.88 -9.63 -17.38
C TYR A 333 -6.11 -9.81 -18.89
N MET A 334 -5.10 -10.29 -19.63
CA MET A 334 -5.24 -10.56 -21.06
C MET A 334 -6.27 -11.65 -21.40
N SER A 335 -6.62 -12.54 -20.46
CA SER A 335 -7.59 -13.61 -20.71
C SER A 335 -9.03 -13.23 -20.36
N THR A 336 -9.26 -12.12 -19.66
CA THR A 336 -10.56 -11.80 -19.05
C THR A 336 -11.21 -10.51 -19.53
N VAL A 337 -10.49 -9.64 -20.25
CA VAL A 337 -11.00 -8.32 -20.67
C VAL A 337 -11.15 -8.17 -22.18
N ALA A 338 -11.94 -7.19 -22.60
CA ALA A 338 -12.13 -6.86 -24.01
C ALA A 338 -10.83 -6.38 -24.67
N LYS A 339 -10.70 -6.65 -25.98
CA LYS A 339 -9.47 -6.39 -26.74
C LYS A 339 -8.98 -4.94 -26.66
N GLU A 340 -9.90 -3.98 -26.68
CA GLU A 340 -9.59 -2.55 -26.56
C GLU A 340 -8.87 -2.20 -25.25
N GLU A 341 -9.24 -2.86 -24.14
CA GLU A 341 -8.56 -2.65 -22.86
C GLU A 341 -7.21 -3.36 -22.82
N GLN A 342 -7.12 -4.55 -23.44
CA GLN A 342 -5.84 -5.25 -23.61
C GLN A 342 -4.84 -4.36 -24.35
N ASP A 343 -5.26 -3.74 -25.45
CA ASP A 343 -4.42 -2.87 -26.27
C ASP A 343 -3.95 -1.63 -25.48
N ARG A 344 -4.80 -1.05 -24.62
CA ARG A 344 -4.40 0.06 -23.73
C ARG A 344 -3.31 -0.35 -22.76
N TYR A 345 -3.44 -1.51 -22.12
CA TYR A 345 -2.42 -2.03 -21.21
C TYR A 345 -1.13 -2.36 -21.97
N LEU A 346 -1.21 -3.04 -23.11
CA LEU A 346 -0.04 -3.38 -23.93
C LEU A 346 0.70 -2.12 -24.41
N LYS A 347 -0.03 -1.05 -24.77
CA LYS A 347 0.56 0.25 -25.12
C LYS A 347 1.24 0.92 -23.94
N MET A 348 0.64 0.90 -22.76
CA MET A 348 1.27 1.43 -21.55
C MET A 348 2.55 0.63 -21.22
N ARG A 349 2.46 -0.71 -21.27
CA ARG A 349 3.58 -1.62 -21.01
C ARG A 349 4.73 -1.40 -21.99
N SER A 350 4.44 -1.28 -23.28
CA SER A 350 5.49 -1.08 -24.29
C SER A 350 6.23 0.26 -24.13
N LEU A 351 5.54 1.30 -23.64
CA LEU A 351 6.14 2.62 -23.40
C LEU A 351 7.03 2.63 -22.14
N TYR A 352 6.56 2.07 -21.03
CA TYR A 352 7.17 2.32 -19.72
C TYR A 352 7.92 1.11 -19.13
N TYR A 353 7.77 -0.11 -19.67
CA TYR A 353 8.37 -1.31 -19.04
C TYR A 353 9.89 -1.31 -19.19
N GLY A 354 10.40 -0.81 -20.32
CA GLY A 354 11.83 -0.59 -20.52
C GLY A 354 12.42 0.38 -19.50
N GLU A 355 11.67 1.41 -19.11
CA GLU A 355 12.09 2.34 -18.06
C GLU A 355 12.15 1.68 -16.69
N LEU A 356 11.17 0.83 -16.34
CA LEU A 356 11.21 0.07 -15.09
C LEU A 356 12.47 -0.80 -14.98
N LEU A 357 12.85 -1.48 -16.06
CA LEU A 357 14.07 -2.30 -16.10
C LEU A 357 15.32 -1.43 -15.95
N ALA A 358 15.41 -0.32 -16.69
CA ALA A 358 16.54 0.60 -16.62
C ALA A 358 16.72 1.21 -15.21
N ILE A 359 15.61 1.58 -14.57
CA ILE A 359 15.61 2.09 -13.20
C ILE A 359 16.06 1.00 -12.21
N TYR A 360 15.52 -0.21 -12.32
CA TYR A 360 15.91 -1.32 -11.47
C TYR A 360 17.42 -1.61 -11.58
N ASP A 361 17.97 -1.64 -12.80
CA ASP A 361 19.40 -1.81 -13.04
C ASP A 361 20.24 -0.66 -12.46
N TYR A 362 19.75 0.57 -12.54
CA TYR A 362 20.38 1.73 -11.92
C TYR A 362 20.42 1.61 -10.39
N GLU A 363 19.30 1.26 -9.75
CA GLU A 363 19.24 1.07 -8.30
C GLU A 363 20.12 -0.12 -7.83
N LYS A 364 20.23 -1.18 -8.64
CA LYS A 364 21.15 -2.30 -8.38
C LYS A 364 22.60 -1.83 -8.31
N LYS A 365 23.02 -0.99 -9.26
CA LYS A 365 24.37 -0.41 -9.28
C LYS A 365 24.61 0.47 -8.04
N ARG A 366 23.63 1.27 -7.63
CA ARG A 366 23.71 2.07 -6.39
C ARG A 366 23.87 1.19 -5.16
N PHE A 367 23.11 0.11 -5.05
CA PHE A 367 23.20 -0.82 -3.92
C PHE A 367 24.55 -1.56 -3.88
N ALA A 368 25.07 -1.99 -5.03
CA ALA A 368 26.39 -2.60 -5.13
C ALA A 368 27.51 -1.61 -4.73
N ALA A 369 27.41 -0.34 -5.15
CA ALA A 369 28.37 0.70 -4.75
C ALA A 369 28.34 0.96 -3.23
N LEU A 370 27.16 1.01 -2.63
CA LEU A 370 26.98 1.22 -1.19
C LEU A 370 27.60 0.07 -0.37
N THR A 371 27.30 -1.17 -0.76
CA THR A 371 27.76 -2.37 -0.04
C THR A 371 29.25 -2.66 -0.25
N SER A 372 29.80 -2.35 -1.42
CA SER A 372 31.25 -2.44 -1.67
C SER A 372 32.06 -1.39 -0.90
N SER A 373 31.52 -0.18 -0.76
CA SER A 373 32.14 0.90 0.04
C SER A 373 32.11 0.58 1.54
N ALA A 374 31.06 -0.07 2.03
CA ALA A 374 30.97 -0.52 3.42
C ALA A 374 32.06 -1.55 3.77
N LYS A 375 32.38 -2.48 2.86
CA LYS A 375 33.45 -3.48 3.06
C LYS A 375 34.86 -2.87 3.15
N LYS A 376 35.09 -1.68 2.58
CA LYS A 376 36.41 -1.01 2.65
C LYS A 376 36.68 -0.33 4.00
N ILE A 377 35.66 -0.10 4.82
CA ILE A 377 35.79 0.60 6.11
C ILE A 377 36.05 -0.38 7.26
N GLU A 378 35.85 -1.70 7.05
CA GLU A 378 35.99 -2.75 8.06
C GLU A 378 37.36 -3.48 8.05
N THR A 379 38.40 -2.91 7.43
CA THR A 379 39.78 -3.41 7.62
C THR A 379 40.53 -2.46 8.55
N PRO A 380 40.70 -2.78 9.84
CA PRO A 380 41.75 -2.15 10.63
C PRO A 380 43.07 -2.51 9.95
N ASN A 381 43.93 -1.52 9.70
CA ASN A 381 45.33 -1.76 9.35
C ASN A 381 45.98 -2.56 10.50
N GLU A 382 46.04 -3.88 10.37
CA GLU A 382 47.10 -4.67 10.99
C GLU A 382 48.39 -4.38 10.21
N ASP A 383 48.95 -3.18 10.40
CA ASP A 383 50.35 -2.91 10.14
C ASP A 383 50.72 -1.56 10.76
N SER A 384 51.09 -1.62 12.03
CA SER A 384 52.14 -0.77 12.60
C SER A 384 52.83 -1.53 13.74
N GLY A 385 53.34 -2.72 13.40
CA GLY A 385 54.48 -3.29 14.10
C GLY A 385 55.73 -2.52 13.69
N GLY A 386 55.90 -1.32 14.24
CA GLY A 386 57.11 -0.51 14.15
C GLY A 386 57.78 -0.45 15.51
N SER A 387 58.97 -1.03 15.58
CA SER A 387 59.95 -0.92 16.66
C SER A 387 60.21 0.53 17.08
N ASP A 388 60.35 0.76 18.38
CA ASP A 388 61.53 1.40 19.02
C ASP A 388 61.22 1.76 20.49
N GLU A 389 61.67 0.90 21.42
CA GLU A 389 62.60 1.20 22.54
C GLU A 389 62.83 -0.06 23.40
#